data_AF-A0A369PTT4-F1
#
_entry.id   AF-A0A369PTT4-F1
#
_cell.length_a   1.000
_cell.length_b   1.000
_cell.length_c   1.000
_cell.angle_alpha   90.00
_cell.angle_beta   90.00
_cell.angle_gamma   90.00
#
_symmetry.space_group_name_H-M   'P 1'
#
loop_
_entity.id
_entity.type
_entity.pdbx_description
1 polymer ?
#
loop_
_entity_poly.entity_id
_entity_poly.type
_entity_poly.pdbx_seq_one_letter_code
_entity_poly.pdbx_strand_id
1 'polypeptide(L)'
;MFLANMDNTKISDYCDMIEKWAIKHQKGLILGGIIGFSLTSAYLLSQKKKKLRLQPKSTEPNLNMERYVFEILTDKGITQAIVETSGECYGVTLGGRYIGSMWRDGAGEMQWNTSDEELKPFLHELAGQLDEAFSRKGFASLLKGAYPEIISTQWKSSETLEVVISPDQDLEVFTTFLNDEASNLVDFDEHLDLIVKKSNDAYFVIVGIN
;
A
#
# COMPACT_ATOMS: atom_id res chain seq x y z
N MET A 1 28.69 35.56 -18.95
CA MET A 1 29.89 35.70 -19.79
C MET A 1 30.81 36.74 -19.14
N PHE A 2 31.45 36.41 -18.00
CA PHE A 2 32.28 37.36 -17.23
C PHE A 2 33.53 36.73 -16.58
N LEU A 3 33.93 35.51 -16.97
CA LEU A 3 35.12 34.84 -16.45
C LEU A 3 35.93 34.22 -17.61
N ALA A 4 36.35 35.03 -18.56
CA ALA A 4 37.23 34.57 -19.65
C ALA A 4 38.22 35.68 -20.05
N ASN A 5 38.95 36.23 -19.09
CA ASN A 5 40.27 36.85 -19.30
C ASN A 5 40.91 37.23 -17.95
N MET A 6 41.09 36.25 -17.06
CA MET A 6 42.05 36.42 -15.95
C MET A 6 43.39 35.86 -16.41
N ASP A 7 44.37 36.76 -16.46
CA ASP A 7 45.79 36.46 -16.70
C ASP A 7 46.25 35.30 -15.81
N ASN A 8 46.90 34.29 -16.40
CA ASN A 8 47.36 33.08 -15.70
C ASN A 8 48.27 33.38 -14.49
N THR A 9 48.92 34.54 -14.49
CA THR A 9 49.75 35.05 -13.38
C THR A 9 48.92 35.36 -12.14
N LYS A 10 47.73 35.96 -12.31
CA LYS A 10 46.84 36.28 -11.19
C LYS A 10 46.29 35.02 -10.52
N ILE A 11 45.98 33.98 -11.31
CA ILE A 11 45.47 32.69 -10.78
C ILE A 11 46.52 32.02 -9.89
N SER A 12 47.79 32.04 -10.32
CA SER A 12 48.90 31.51 -9.52
C SER A 12 49.04 32.23 -8.19
N ASP A 13 48.97 33.57 -8.19
CA ASP A 13 49.07 34.37 -6.96
C ASP A 13 47.92 34.10 -5.98
N TYR A 14 46.70 33.87 -6.49
CA TYR A 14 45.55 33.50 -5.66
C TYR A 14 45.71 32.10 -5.05
N CYS A 15 46.19 31.12 -5.81
CA CYS A 15 46.44 29.76 -5.31
C CYS A 15 47.49 29.76 -4.19
N ASP A 16 48.61 30.46 -4.39
CA ASP A 16 49.67 30.59 -3.38
C ASP A 16 49.17 31.30 -2.11
N MET A 17 48.31 32.30 -2.26
CA MET A 17 47.70 33.00 -1.13
C MET A 17 46.74 32.09 -0.34
N ILE A 18 45.91 31.32 -1.05
CA ILE A 18 44.99 30.34 -0.44
C ILE A 18 45.78 29.24 0.27
N GLU A 19 46.86 28.75 -0.31
CA GLU A 19 47.71 27.72 0.29
C GLU A 19 48.37 28.22 1.59
N LYS A 20 48.98 29.41 1.56
CA LYS A 20 49.59 30.04 2.75
C LYS A 20 48.55 30.32 3.84
N TRP A 21 47.36 30.76 3.45
CA TRP A 21 46.25 30.98 4.38
C TRP A 21 45.74 29.65 4.98
N ALA A 22 45.60 28.61 4.17
CA ALA A 22 45.16 27.29 4.60
C ALA A 22 46.15 26.63 5.56
N ILE A 23 47.46 26.76 5.31
CA ILE A 23 48.51 26.28 6.21
C ILE A 23 48.43 27.03 7.56
N LYS A 24 48.26 28.36 7.52
CA LYS A 24 48.13 29.18 8.73
C LYS A 24 46.89 28.85 9.57
N HIS A 25 45.80 28.44 8.92
CA HIS A 25 44.52 28.16 9.55
C HIS A 25 44.12 26.68 9.53
N GLN A 26 45.10 25.77 9.36
CA GLN A 26 44.89 24.34 9.21
C GLN A 26 44.04 23.74 10.35
N LYS A 27 44.30 24.15 11.60
CA LYS A 27 43.52 23.69 12.77
C LYS A 27 42.04 24.12 12.70
N GLY A 28 41.77 25.34 12.21
CA GLY A 28 40.40 25.84 12.03
C GLY A 28 39.66 25.17 10.88
N LEU A 29 40.37 24.85 9.79
CA LEU A 29 39.82 24.12 8.65
C LEU A 29 39.45 22.67 9.01
N ILE A 30 40.31 21.98 9.79
CA ILE A 30 40.01 20.63 10.28
C ILE A 30 38.78 20.65 11.19
N LEU A 31 38.71 21.61 12.13
CA LEU A 31 37.58 21.72 13.05
C LEU A 31 36.26 22.05 12.30
N GLY A 32 36.32 22.97 11.34
CA GLY A 32 35.18 23.32 10.49
C GLY A 32 34.70 22.16 9.61
N GLY A 33 35.63 21.37 9.07
CA GLY A 33 35.32 20.17 8.29
C GLY A 33 34.59 19.09 9.11
N ILE A 34 35.04 18.83 10.34
CA ILE A 34 34.41 17.85 11.24
C ILE A 34 32.98 18.28 11.60
N ILE A 35 32.79 19.57 11.94
CA ILE A 35 31.47 20.10 12.29
C ILE A 35 30.52 20.05 11.08
N GLY A 36 30.97 20.48 9.91
CA GLY A 36 30.18 20.47 8.68
C GLY A 36 29.76 19.05 8.26
N PHE A 37 30.68 18.09 8.32
CA PHE A 37 30.38 16.69 8.03
C PHE A 37 29.36 16.11 9.02
N SER A 38 29.56 16.36 10.32
CA SER A 38 28.67 15.86 11.39
C SER A 38 27.24 16.40 11.26
N LEU A 39 27.07 17.69 10.96
CA LEU A 39 25.75 18.30 10.74
C LEU A 39 25.06 17.70 9.50
N THR A 40 25.80 17.49 8.42
CA THR A 40 25.26 16.93 7.17
C THR A 40 24.83 15.48 7.36
N SER A 41 25.63 14.67 8.05
CA SER A 41 25.27 13.28 8.39
C SER A 41 24.06 13.21 9.32
N ALA A 42 23.99 14.06 10.34
CA ALA A 42 22.84 14.14 11.25
C ALA A 42 21.55 14.54 10.52
N TYR A 43 21.63 15.50 9.59
CA TYR A 43 20.51 15.93 8.75
C TYR A 43 19.99 14.79 7.86
N LEU A 44 20.89 14.07 7.17
CA LEU A 44 20.53 12.93 6.32
C LEU A 44 19.91 11.77 7.12
N LEU A 45 20.46 11.46 8.30
CA LEU A 45 19.90 10.45 9.20
C LEU A 45 18.53 10.85 9.76
N SER A 46 18.32 12.13 10.07
CA SER A 46 17.04 12.68 10.51
C SER A 46 15.97 12.58 9.40
N GLN A 47 16.34 12.87 8.14
CA GLN A 47 15.43 12.66 7.01
C GLN A 47 15.06 11.19 6.80
N LYS A 48 16.01 10.25 6.94
CA LYS A 48 15.70 8.81 6.87
C LYS A 48 14.74 8.36 7.99
N LYS A 49 14.91 8.86 9.22
CA LYS A 49 13.98 8.57 10.32
C LYS A 49 12.59 9.16 10.11
N LYS A 50 12.47 10.33 9.46
CA LYS A 50 11.16 10.88 9.06
C LYS A 50 10.47 10.05 7.98
N LYS A 51 11.21 9.48 7.02
CA LYS A 51 10.64 8.56 6.01
C LYS A 51 10.15 7.23 6.61
N LEU A 52 10.79 6.73 7.67
CA LEU A 52 10.37 5.52 8.40
C LEU A 52 9.18 5.74 9.35
N ARG A 53 8.72 6.98 9.53
CA ARG A 53 7.53 7.34 10.31
C ARG A 53 6.37 7.87 9.44
N LEU A 54 6.47 7.70 8.13
CA LEU A 54 5.29 7.79 7.28
C LEU A 54 4.49 6.51 7.53
N GLN A 55 3.35 6.65 8.20
CA GLN A 55 2.25 5.70 8.04
C GLN A 55 2.11 5.38 6.54
N PRO A 56 1.75 4.15 6.15
CA PRO A 56 1.50 3.82 4.75
C PRO A 56 0.54 4.89 4.23
N LYS A 57 1.06 5.77 3.36
CA LYS A 57 0.28 6.77 2.68
C LYS A 57 -0.76 5.94 1.94
N SER A 58 -2.04 6.08 2.30
CA SER A 58 -3.15 5.51 1.55
C SER A 58 -2.83 5.76 0.08
N THR A 59 -2.54 4.66 -0.62
CA THR A 59 -2.33 4.67 -2.06
C THR A 59 -3.61 5.28 -2.61
N GLU A 60 -3.48 6.40 -3.32
CA GLU A 60 -4.59 6.95 -4.09
C GLU A 60 -5.20 5.80 -4.92
N PRO A 61 -6.52 5.62 -4.92
CA PRO A 61 -7.15 4.48 -5.58
C PRO A 61 -6.82 4.55 -7.07
N ASN A 62 -5.87 3.72 -7.48
CA ASN A 62 -5.63 3.46 -8.89
C ASN A 62 -6.78 2.55 -9.33
N LEU A 63 -7.75 3.12 -10.04
CA LEU A 63 -9.00 2.49 -10.47
C LEU A 63 -8.84 1.17 -11.27
N ASN A 64 -7.61 0.76 -11.60
CA ASN A 64 -7.29 -0.49 -12.29
C ASN A 64 -6.60 -1.56 -11.41
N MET A 65 -6.45 -1.33 -10.11
CA MET A 65 -5.87 -2.32 -9.18
C MET A 65 -6.98 -2.89 -8.29
N GLU A 66 -7.48 -4.06 -8.66
CA GLU A 66 -8.29 -4.88 -7.77
C GLU A 66 -7.47 -5.29 -6.54
N ARG A 67 -8.07 -5.09 -5.37
CA ARG A 67 -7.48 -5.42 -4.07
C ARG A 67 -8.41 -6.36 -3.35
N TYR A 68 -7.87 -7.47 -2.88
CA TYR A 68 -8.56 -8.49 -2.13
C TYR A 68 -8.01 -8.55 -0.71
N VAL A 69 -8.89 -8.62 0.28
CA VAL A 69 -8.51 -8.69 1.69
C VAL A 69 -9.07 -9.96 2.30
N PHE A 70 -8.18 -10.84 2.75
CA PHE A 70 -8.51 -12.12 3.33
C PHE A 70 -8.01 -12.26 4.76
N GLU A 71 -8.63 -13.16 5.52
CA GLU A 71 -8.15 -13.61 6.83
C GLU A 71 -7.61 -15.03 6.68
N ILE A 72 -6.34 -15.23 7.02
CA ILE A 72 -5.59 -16.48 6.83
C ILE A 72 -5.07 -16.97 8.17
N LEU A 73 -5.15 -18.28 8.40
CA LEU A 73 -4.61 -18.88 9.62
C LEU A 73 -3.09 -19.07 9.50
N THR A 74 -2.35 -18.44 10.40
CA THR A 74 -0.89 -18.58 10.49
C THR A 74 -0.48 -19.25 11.80
N ASP A 75 0.81 -19.57 11.94
CA ASP A 75 1.42 -20.02 13.19
C ASP A 75 1.22 -19.03 14.36
N LYS A 76 1.01 -17.75 14.07
CA LYS A 76 0.76 -16.67 15.04
C LYS A 76 -0.73 -16.38 15.26
N GLY A 77 -1.62 -17.17 14.65
CA GLY A 77 -3.07 -16.96 14.67
C GLY A 77 -3.60 -16.37 13.36
N ILE A 78 -4.81 -15.83 13.40
CA ILE A 78 -5.47 -15.25 12.22
C ILE A 78 -4.75 -13.94 11.85
N THR A 79 -4.26 -13.86 10.61
CA THR A 79 -3.56 -12.70 10.07
C THR A 79 -4.24 -12.23 8.79
N GLN A 80 -4.29 -10.91 8.59
CA GLN A 80 -4.81 -10.33 7.36
C GLN A 80 -3.82 -10.51 6.21
N ALA A 81 -4.30 -11.05 5.09
CA ALA A 81 -3.62 -11.07 3.81
C ALA A 81 -4.27 -10.04 2.87
N ILE A 82 -3.45 -9.28 2.17
CA ILE A 82 -3.86 -8.32 1.15
C ILE A 82 -3.24 -8.80 -0.16
N VAL A 83 -4.08 -9.06 -1.16
CA VAL A 83 -3.66 -9.44 -2.51
C VAL A 83 -4.04 -8.30 -3.45
N GLU A 84 -3.07 -7.80 -4.20
CA GLU A 84 -3.25 -6.69 -5.15
C GLU A 84 -2.91 -7.16 -6.56
N THR A 85 -3.81 -6.93 -7.53
CA THR A 85 -3.56 -7.30 -8.93
C THR A 85 -2.68 -6.26 -9.63
N SER A 86 -1.76 -6.75 -10.46
CA SER A 86 -0.92 -5.94 -11.34
C SER A 86 -0.69 -6.71 -12.64
N GLY A 87 -1.61 -6.55 -13.59
CA GLY A 87 -1.61 -7.30 -14.84
C GLY A 87 -1.96 -8.78 -14.58
N GLU A 88 -1.05 -9.68 -14.93
CA GLU A 88 -1.20 -11.13 -14.74
C GLU A 88 -0.62 -11.64 -13.41
N CYS A 89 -0.04 -10.73 -12.62
CA CYS A 89 0.59 -11.03 -11.34
C CYS A 89 -0.20 -10.44 -10.17
N TYR A 90 -0.14 -11.12 -9.03
CA TYR A 90 -0.82 -10.76 -7.80
C TYR A 90 0.24 -10.58 -6.71
N GLY A 91 0.38 -9.36 -6.22
CA GLY A 91 1.26 -9.06 -5.09
C GLY A 91 0.60 -9.43 -3.77
N VAL A 92 1.32 -10.11 -2.87
CA VAL A 92 0.77 -10.59 -1.60
C VAL A 92 1.48 -9.93 -0.42
N THR A 93 0.69 -9.32 0.45
CA THR A 93 1.11 -8.73 1.72
C THR A 93 0.42 -9.45 2.87
N LEU A 94 1.19 -10.05 3.79
CA LEU A 94 0.67 -10.75 4.97
C LEU A 94 1.08 -10.01 6.25
N GLY A 95 0.11 -9.62 7.06
CA GLY A 95 0.36 -8.88 8.30
C GLY A 95 1.08 -7.55 8.09
N GLY A 96 0.80 -6.88 6.96
CA GLY A 96 1.44 -5.61 6.58
C GLY A 96 2.86 -5.74 6.00
N ARG A 97 3.37 -6.96 5.79
CA ARG A 97 4.66 -7.21 5.13
C ARG A 97 4.45 -7.88 3.78
N TYR A 98 5.03 -7.32 2.72
CA TYR A 98 5.07 -7.98 1.42
C TYR A 98 5.85 -9.30 1.51
N ILE A 99 5.24 -10.42 1.10
CA ILE A 99 5.84 -11.76 1.18
C ILE A 99 6.11 -12.39 -0.19
N GLY A 100 5.62 -11.79 -1.28
CA GLY A 100 5.92 -12.26 -2.63
C GLY A 100 4.84 -11.93 -3.64
N SER A 101 4.96 -12.55 -4.80
CA SER A 101 4.03 -12.46 -5.92
C SER A 101 3.61 -13.84 -6.39
N MET A 102 2.38 -13.95 -6.85
CA MET A 102 1.84 -15.15 -7.48
C MET A 102 1.21 -14.83 -8.83
N TRP A 103 1.19 -15.80 -9.73
CA TRP A 103 0.54 -15.68 -11.03
C TRP A 103 -0.13 -17.01 -11.39
N ARG A 104 -1.06 -16.96 -12.33
CA ARG A 104 -1.74 -18.15 -12.83
C ARG A 104 -1.04 -18.60 -14.12
N ASP A 105 -0.73 -19.90 -14.23
CA ASP A 105 -0.26 -20.43 -15.51
C ASP A 105 -1.42 -20.52 -16.50
N GLY A 106 -1.27 -19.91 -17.68
CA GLY A 106 -2.29 -19.91 -18.73
C GLY A 106 -2.37 -21.24 -19.51
N ALA A 107 -1.40 -22.14 -19.33
CA ALA A 107 -1.26 -23.35 -20.15
C ALA A 107 -1.83 -24.65 -19.53
N GLY A 108 -2.37 -24.62 -18.31
CA GLY A 108 -2.84 -25.81 -17.60
C GLY A 108 -3.97 -25.54 -16.61
N GLU A 109 -4.50 -26.62 -16.00
CA GLU A 109 -5.44 -26.58 -14.86
C GLU A 109 -5.00 -25.53 -13.84
N MET A 110 -5.96 -24.85 -13.18
CA MET A 110 -5.81 -23.65 -12.32
C MET A 110 -4.64 -23.68 -11.30
N GLN A 111 -3.41 -23.65 -11.80
CA GLN A 111 -2.20 -23.79 -10.99
C GLN A 111 -1.61 -22.40 -10.82
N TRP A 112 -1.82 -21.90 -9.60
CA TRP A 112 -1.15 -20.74 -9.09
C TRP A 112 0.32 -21.07 -8.82
N ASN A 113 1.21 -20.16 -9.20
CA ASN A 113 2.65 -20.32 -9.10
C ASN A 113 3.28 -19.13 -8.36
N THR A 114 4.42 -19.36 -7.73
CA THR A 114 5.24 -18.30 -7.11
C THR A 114 6.72 -18.70 -7.14
N SER A 115 7.60 -17.70 -7.29
CA SER A 115 9.04 -17.85 -7.10
C SER A 115 9.47 -17.54 -5.66
N ASP A 116 8.58 -16.98 -4.84
CA ASP A 116 8.89 -16.46 -3.52
C ASP A 116 8.70 -17.55 -2.45
N GLU A 117 9.79 -18.01 -1.85
CA GLU A 117 9.77 -19.08 -0.83
C GLU A 117 8.89 -18.76 0.38
N GLU A 118 8.81 -17.48 0.77
CA GLU A 118 7.96 -17.04 1.90
C GLU A 118 6.45 -17.17 1.61
N LEU A 119 6.05 -17.13 0.33
CA LEU A 119 4.65 -17.20 -0.09
C LEU A 119 4.17 -18.64 -0.30
N LYS A 120 5.08 -19.56 -0.67
CA LYS A 120 4.74 -20.98 -0.96
C LYS A 120 3.83 -21.65 0.06
N PRO A 121 4.00 -21.49 1.38
CA PRO A 121 3.13 -22.14 2.37
C PRO A 121 1.67 -21.69 2.30
N PHE A 122 1.42 -20.47 1.82
CA PHE A 122 0.09 -19.85 1.78
C PHE A 122 -0.55 -19.91 0.38
N LEU A 123 0.22 -20.31 -0.64
CA LEU A 123 -0.19 -20.25 -2.04
C LEU A 123 -1.49 -21.00 -2.31
N HIS A 124 -1.65 -22.20 -1.77
CA HIS A 124 -2.86 -23.00 -1.97
C HIS A 124 -4.11 -22.38 -1.31
N GLU A 125 -3.97 -21.85 -0.10
CA GLU A 125 -5.09 -21.19 0.60
C GLU A 125 -5.49 -19.90 -0.11
N LEU A 126 -4.52 -19.08 -0.50
CA LEU A 126 -4.74 -17.86 -1.28
C LEU A 126 -5.36 -18.14 -2.65
N ALA A 127 -4.89 -19.18 -3.34
CA ALA A 127 -5.47 -19.64 -4.59
C ALA A 127 -6.95 -19.98 -4.44
N GLY A 128 -7.29 -20.79 -3.43
CA GLY A 128 -8.69 -21.13 -3.13
C GLY A 128 -9.53 -19.89 -2.80
N GLN A 129 -8.98 -18.96 -2.01
CA GLN A 129 -9.68 -17.71 -1.67
C GLN A 129 -9.85 -16.77 -2.87
N LEU A 130 -8.90 -16.73 -3.81
CA LEU A 130 -9.01 -15.95 -5.04
C LEU A 130 -9.98 -16.55 -6.04
N ASP A 131 -9.99 -17.88 -6.19
CA ASP A 131 -10.99 -18.56 -7.01
C ASP A 131 -12.40 -18.35 -6.42
N GLU A 132 -12.52 -18.32 -5.09
CA GLU A 132 -13.76 -17.93 -4.40
C GLU A 132 -14.02 -16.41 -4.42
N ALA A 133 -13.02 -15.56 -4.64
CA ALA A 133 -13.15 -14.09 -4.59
C ALA A 133 -14.14 -13.57 -5.63
N PHE A 134 -14.17 -14.21 -6.81
CA PHE A 134 -15.10 -13.93 -7.90
C PHE A 134 -16.47 -14.61 -7.73
N SER A 135 -16.63 -15.40 -6.67
CA SER A 135 -17.93 -15.94 -6.28
C SER A 135 -18.64 -14.99 -5.31
N ARG A 136 -19.94 -15.20 -5.14
CA ARG A 136 -20.73 -14.53 -4.10
C ARG A 136 -20.07 -14.53 -2.72
N LYS A 137 -19.43 -15.63 -2.32
CA LYS A 137 -18.76 -15.73 -1.00
C LYS A 137 -17.58 -14.75 -0.89
N GLY A 138 -16.89 -14.54 -2.00
CA GLY A 138 -15.75 -13.64 -2.15
C GLY A 138 -16.10 -12.16 -2.16
N PHE A 139 -17.36 -11.82 -2.47
CA PHE A 139 -17.79 -10.43 -2.57
C PHE A 139 -17.54 -9.62 -1.29
N ALA A 140 -17.69 -10.24 -0.12
CA ALA A 140 -17.39 -9.59 1.15
C ALA A 140 -15.91 -9.16 1.27
N SER A 141 -14.99 -9.95 0.72
CA SER A 141 -13.55 -9.68 0.70
C SER A 141 -13.21 -8.61 -0.33
N LEU A 142 -13.87 -8.63 -1.48
CA LEU A 142 -13.74 -7.62 -2.54
C LEU A 142 -14.22 -6.25 -2.05
N LEU A 143 -15.41 -6.19 -1.44
CA LEU A 143 -15.94 -4.95 -0.84
C LEU A 143 -14.96 -4.35 0.17
N LYS A 144 -14.43 -5.16 1.10
CA LYS A 144 -13.43 -4.69 2.07
C LYS A 144 -12.15 -4.16 1.43
N GLY A 145 -11.76 -4.70 0.28
CA GLY A 145 -10.59 -4.25 -0.46
C GLY A 145 -10.82 -2.95 -1.24
N ALA A 146 -12.01 -2.80 -1.83
CA ALA A 146 -12.42 -1.62 -2.58
C ALA A 146 -12.73 -0.42 -1.67
N TYR A 147 -13.34 -0.67 -0.50
CA TYR A 147 -13.87 0.35 0.39
C TYR A 147 -13.18 0.31 1.75
N PRO A 148 -12.13 1.13 1.98
CA PRO A 148 -11.43 1.18 3.27
C PRO A 148 -12.31 1.66 4.43
N GLU A 149 -13.45 2.27 4.14
CA GLU A 149 -14.46 2.71 5.11
C GLU A 149 -15.15 1.54 5.82
N ILE A 150 -15.14 0.34 5.20
CA ILE A 150 -15.75 -0.88 5.73
C ILE A 150 -14.87 -1.47 6.83
N ILE A 151 -15.38 -1.49 8.05
CA ILE A 151 -14.73 -2.09 9.22
C ILE A 151 -14.89 -3.61 9.19
N SER A 152 -16.11 -4.09 8.98
CA SER A 152 -16.43 -5.52 9.03
C SER A 152 -17.55 -5.90 8.09
N THR A 153 -17.50 -7.14 7.63
CA THR A 153 -18.54 -7.78 6.81
C THR A 153 -18.96 -9.08 7.47
N GLN A 154 -20.25 -9.38 7.47
CA GLN A 154 -20.77 -10.62 8.06
C GLN A 154 -22.00 -11.11 7.30
N TRP A 155 -21.95 -12.35 6.80
CA TRP A 155 -23.12 -13.01 6.22
C TRP A 155 -24.18 -13.28 7.31
N LYS A 156 -25.40 -12.79 7.09
CA LYS A 156 -26.57 -13.05 7.94
C LYS A 156 -27.42 -14.20 7.41
N SER A 157 -27.41 -14.40 6.10
CA SER A 157 -28.07 -15.51 5.41
C SER A 157 -27.24 -15.88 4.17
N SER A 158 -27.74 -16.83 3.37
CA SER A 158 -27.20 -17.05 2.03
C SER A 158 -27.35 -15.81 1.15
N GLU A 159 -28.36 -14.97 1.40
CA GLU A 159 -28.74 -13.85 0.55
C GLU A 159 -28.49 -12.46 1.10
N THR A 160 -27.95 -12.38 2.31
CA THR A 160 -27.84 -11.10 3.02
C THR A 160 -26.46 -10.95 3.64
N LEU A 161 -25.74 -9.93 3.20
CA LEU A 161 -24.43 -9.54 3.73
C LEU A 161 -24.58 -8.25 4.55
N GLU A 162 -24.22 -8.31 5.83
CA GLU A 162 -24.09 -7.13 6.66
C GLU A 162 -22.74 -6.46 6.42
N VAL A 163 -22.76 -5.17 6.12
CA VAL A 163 -21.60 -4.31 5.92
C VAL A 163 -21.60 -3.23 6.99
N VAL A 164 -20.56 -3.21 7.81
CA VAL A 164 -20.39 -2.23 8.89
C VAL A 164 -19.33 -1.22 8.48
N ILE A 165 -19.74 0.04 8.34
CA ILE A 165 -18.85 1.15 8.00
C ILE A 165 -18.43 1.96 9.23
N SER A 166 -17.41 2.77 9.04
CA SER A 166 -16.85 3.65 10.06
C SER A 166 -17.85 4.73 10.50
N PRO A 167 -17.89 5.10 11.80
CA PRO A 167 -18.94 5.96 12.36
C PRO A 167 -18.89 7.40 11.84
N ASP A 168 -17.72 7.83 11.39
CA ASP A 168 -17.41 9.13 10.79
C ASP A 168 -17.89 9.26 9.34
N GLN A 169 -18.26 8.16 8.69
CA GLN A 169 -18.71 8.15 7.30
C GLN A 169 -20.17 8.55 7.19
N ASP A 170 -20.54 9.24 6.11
CA ASP A 170 -21.93 9.52 5.80
C ASP A 170 -22.59 8.28 5.16
N LEU A 171 -23.62 7.75 5.81
CA LEU A 171 -24.26 6.51 5.38
C LEU A 171 -24.98 6.70 4.04
N GLU A 172 -25.68 7.82 3.85
CA GLU A 172 -26.45 8.07 2.63
C GLU A 172 -25.52 8.23 1.42
N VAL A 173 -24.42 8.97 1.61
CA VAL A 173 -23.41 9.16 0.57
C VAL A 173 -22.75 7.83 0.22
N PHE A 174 -22.32 7.06 1.22
CA PHE A 174 -21.70 5.75 0.99
C PHE A 174 -22.65 4.78 0.27
N THR A 175 -23.92 4.71 0.69
CA THR A 175 -24.89 3.80 0.06
C THR A 175 -25.24 4.24 -1.36
N THR A 176 -25.25 5.55 -1.64
CA THR A 176 -25.48 6.05 -3.00
C THR A 176 -24.33 5.63 -3.92
N PHE A 177 -23.09 5.86 -3.49
CA PHE A 177 -21.90 5.44 -4.24
C PHE A 177 -21.86 3.92 -4.44
N LEU A 178 -22.12 3.17 -3.37
CA LEU A 178 -22.15 1.71 -3.42
C LEU A 178 -23.22 1.20 -4.40
N ASN A 179 -24.41 1.80 -4.41
CA ASN A 179 -25.48 1.41 -5.32
C ASN A 179 -25.13 1.69 -6.80
N ASP A 180 -24.40 2.78 -7.07
CA ASP A 180 -23.98 3.13 -8.42
C ASP A 180 -22.82 2.25 -8.93
N GLU A 181 -21.93 1.81 -8.04
CA GLU A 181 -20.71 1.06 -8.42
C GLU A 181 -20.78 -0.45 -8.15
N ALA A 182 -21.70 -0.93 -7.31
CA ALA A 182 -21.73 -2.35 -6.90
C ALA A 182 -21.88 -3.31 -8.07
N SER A 183 -22.68 -2.96 -9.07
CA SER A 183 -22.84 -3.75 -10.29
C SER A 183 -21.58 -3.81 -11.15
N ASN A 184 -20.64 -2.88 -10.98
CA ASN A 184 -19.36 -2.90 -11.69
C ASN A 184 -18.31 -3.77 -10.99
N LEU A 185 -18.53 -4.09 -9.71
CA LEU A 185 -17.57 -4.85 -8.90
C LEU A 185 -17.70 -6.36 -9.10
N VAL A 186 -18.83 -6.87 -9.58
CA VAL A 186 -19.11 -8.30 -9.67
C VAL A 186 -20.04 -8.67 -10.81
N ASP A 187 -19.78 -9.82 -11.41
CA ASP A 187 -20.51 -10.41 -12.55
C ASP A 187 -21.13 -11.77 -12.14
N PHE A 188 -21.92 -11.79 -11.06
CA PHE A 188 -22.69 -12.98 -10.65
C PHE A 188 -24.19 -12.76 -10.84
N ASP A 189 -24.90 -13.77 -11.37
CA ASP A 189 -26.34 -13.66 -11.68
C ASP A 189 -27.28 -13.68 -10.44
N GLU A 190 -26.73 -13.98 -9.26
CA GLU A 190 -27.52 -14.19 -8.04
C GLU A 190 -27.92 -12.88 -7.35
N HIS A 191 -29.16 -12.79 -6.86
CA HIS A 191 -29.62 -11.66 -6.04
C HIS A 191 -28.90 -11.61 -4.69
N LEU A 192 -28.47 -10.43 -4.27
CA LEU A 192 -27.80 -10.19 -3.00
C LEU A 192 -28.28 -8.90 -2.32
N ASP A 193 -28.73 -9.02 -1.07
CA ASP A 193 -29.04 -7.88 -0.21
C ASP A 193 -27.84 -7.48 0.64
N LEU A 194 -27.47 -6.20 0.61
CA LEU A 194 -26.49 -5.60 1.50
C LEU A 194 -27.19 -4.79 2.58
N ILE A 195 -27.02 -5.21 3.84
CA ILE A 195 -27.41 -4.39 5.01
C ILE A 195 -26.22 -3.51 5.38
N VAL A 196 -26.28 -2.23 5.04
CA VAL A 196 -25.22 -1.27 5.34
C VAL A 196 -25.58 -0.47 6.59
N LYS A 197 -24.69 -0.47 7.58
CA LYS A 197 -24.89 0.27 8.85
C LYS A 197 -23.60 0.84 9.41
N LYS A 198 -23.70 1.83 10.29
CA LYS A 198 -22.57 2.33 11.07
C LYS A 198 -22.30 1.43 12.28
N SER A 199 -21.06 1.35 12.72
CA SER A 199 -20.66 0.55 13.90
C SER A 199 -21.35 0.93 15.22
N ASN A 200 -21.81 2.18 15.35
CA ASN A 200 -22.40 2.74 16.57
C ASN A 200 -23.87 3.16 16.41
N ASP A 201 -24.53 2.78 15.31
CA ASP A 201 -25.90 3.16 15.00
C ASP A 201 -26.74 1.92 14.70
N ALA A 202 -28.00 1.96 15.12
CA ALA A 202 -28.98 0.93 14.80
C ALA A 202 -29.67 1.18 13.44
N TYR A 203 -29.57 2.39 12.91
CA TYR A 203 -30.06 2.71 11.58
C TYR A 203 -29.22 2.00 10.50
N PHE A 204 -29.92 1.42 9.52
CA PHE A 204 -29.32 0.71 8.40
C PHE A 204 -30.09 0.99 7.10
N VAL A 205 -29.40 0.83 5.99
CA VAL A 205 -29.96 0.90 4.63
C VAL A 205 -29.75 -0.45 3.97
N ILE A 206 -30.72 -0.89 3.16
CA ILE A 206 -30.61 -2.11 2.35
C ILE A 206 -30.32 -1.69 0.90
N VAL A 207 -29.26 -2.26 0.33
CA VAL A 207 -28.90 -2.09 -1.08
C VAL A 207 -28.99 -3.46 -1.74
N GLY A 208 -29.88 -3.61 -2.73
CA GLY A 208 -30.01 -4.84 -3.51
C GLY A 208 -29.06 -4.82 -4.70
N ILE A 209 -28.32 -5.91 -4.90
CA ILE A 209 -27.44 -6.14 -6.04
C ILE A 209 -28.04 -7.29 -6.85
N ASN A 210 -28.26 -7.02 -8.14
CA ASN A 210 -28.88 -7.89 -9.15
C ASN A 210 -30.35 -8.25 -8.90
#